data_AF-A0A7Z9ZGL6-F1
#
_entry.id   AF-A0A7Z9ZGL6-F1
#
_cell.length_a   1.000
_cell.length_b   1.000
_cell.length_c   1.000
_cell.angle_alpha   90.00
_cell.angle_beta   90.00
_cell.angle_gamma   90.00
#
_symmetry.space_group_name_H-M   'P 1'
#
loop_
_entity.id
_entity.type
_entity.pdbx_description
1 polymer ?
#
loop_
_entity_poly.entity_id
_entity_poly.type
_entity_poly.pdbx_seq_one_letter_code
_entity_poly.pdbx_strand_id
1 'polypeptide(L)'
;MEHLGTMVQFLALGLFSFAAGYLVKQVLAERSLRSARAKAEKLLAEAETKYKEMILAAKDEALRIRDEAETEIKKRNRELQRQERRLQKRRESLDRRFDALENRLRKCEARERKLERAEEELEQLRQQRISELERISAMSREEAKELLLKAVEEESRQDAARVIREVELRAKEEAEQRAREIIATAIQRCASDHVAEVAVSTVPLPNEEMKGRIIDSSRVLLDVLYPAEDEDEEKAPSDQAVKITSAKAFLKTISQPEEWTP
;
A
#
# COMPACT_ATOMS: atom_id res chain seq x y z
N MET A 1 -113.52 -103.50 10.58
CA MET A 1 -113.29 -102.36 9.66
C MET A 1 -113.18 -101.03 10.42
N GLU A 2 -113.92 -100.80 11.52
CA GLU A 2 -113.92 -99.53 12.25
C GLU A 2 -112.62 -99.21 13.03
N HIS A 3 -111.96 -100.21 13.63
CA HIS A 3 -110.70 -100.00 14.36
C HIS A 3 -109.50 -99.62 13.48
N LEU A 4 -109.55 -99.90 12.18
CA LEU A 4 -108.48 -99.55 11.25
C LEU A 4 -108.52 -98.05 10.90
N GLY A 5 -109.72 -97.45 10.85
CA GLY A 5 -109.90 -96.02 10.58
C GLY A 5 -109.41 -95.12 11.71
N THR A 6 -109.68 -95.48 12.97
CA THR A 6 -109.20 -94.72 14.14
C THR A 6 -107.68 -94.81 14.27
N MET A 7 -107.08 -95.97 13.98
CA MET A 7 -105.62 -96.13 13.98
C MET A 7 -104.91 -95.25 12.94
N VAL A 8 -105.49 -95.11 11.73
CA VAL A 8 -104.99 -94.22 10.68
C VAL A 8 -105.09 -92.74 11.09
N GLN A 9 -106.15 -92.34 11.78
CA GLN A 9 -106.30 -90.96 12.29
C GLN A 9 -105.24 -90.61 13.35
N PHE A 10 -104.96 -91.52 14.28
CA PHE A 10 -103.90 -91.30 15.27
C PHE A 10 -102.51 -91.23 14.65
N LEU A 11 -102.23 -92.07 13.64
CA LEU A 11 -100.98 -91.99 12.88
C LEU A 11 -100.85 -90.67 12.11
N ALA A 12 -101.93 -90.19 11.50
CA ALA A 12 -101.94 -88.91 10.79
C ALA A 12 -101.71 -87.72 11.75
N LEU A 13 -102.33 -87.72 12.93
CA LEU A 13 -102.09 -86.72 13.98
C LEU A 13 -100.66 -86.76 14.53
N GLY A 14 -100.10 -87.96 14.72
CA GLY A 14 -98.70 -88.15 15.09
C GLY A 14 -97.74 -87.60 14.03
N LEU A 15 -98.00 -87.89 12.75
CA LEU A 15 -97.20 -87.38 11.64
C LEU A 15 -97.30 -85.85 11.51
N PHE A 16 -98.51 -85.30 11.67
CA PHE A 16 -98.76 -83.87 11.60
C PHE A 16 -98.08 -83.10 12.75
N SER A 17 -98.21 -83.60 13.98
CA SER A 17 -97.51 -83.00 15.14
C SER A 17 -95.99 -83.08 15.02
N PHE A 18 -95.45 -84.19 14.51
CA PHE A 18 -94.02 -84.33 14.24
C PHE A 18 -93.54 -83.36 13.14
N ALA A 19 -94.29 -83.24 12.04
CA ALA A 19 -93.98 -82.29 10.96
C ALA A 19 -94.05 -80.83 11.45
N ALA A 20 -95.08 -80.47 12.22
CA ALA A 20 -95.22 -79.14 12.81
C ALA A 20 -94.08 -78.83 13.80
N GLY A 21 -93.72 -79.78 14.67
CA GLY A 21 -92.59 -79.64 15.59
C GLY A 21 -91.25 -79.50 14.85
N TYR A 22 -91.04 -80.24 13.77
CA TYR A 22 -89.85 -80.12 12.93
C TYR A 22 -89.76 -78.76 12.24
N LEU A 23 -90.85 -78.25 11.67
CA LEU A 23 -90.90 -76.91 11.06
C LEU A 23 -90.64 -75.80 12.08
N VAL A 24 -91.24 -75.87 13.26
CA VAL A 24 -91.00 -74.91 14.35
C VAL A 24 -89.54 -74.95 14.78
N LYS A 25 -88.95 -76.15 14.96
CA LYS A 25 -87.53 -76.33 15.26
C LYS A 25 -86.63 -75.74 14.17
N GLN A 26 -86.97 -75.94 12.89
CA GLN A 26 -86.20 -75.41 11.76
C GLN A 26 -86.24 -73.87 11.72
N VAL A 27 -87.41 -73.26 11.93
CA VAL A 27 -87.56 -71.80 12.00
C VAL A 27 -86.85 -71.20 13.22
N LEU A 28 -86.92 -71.85 14.39
CA LEU A 28 -86.20 -71.42 15.60
C LEU A 28 -84.68 -71.54 15.42
N ALA A 29 -84.19 -72.62 14.80
CA ALA A 29 -82.78 -72.80 14.48
C ALA A 29 -82.29 -71.75 13.47
N GLU A 30 -83.09 -71.42 12.45
CA GLU A 30 -82.75 -70.35 11.52
C GLU A 30 -82.76 -68.98 12.19
N ARG A 31 -83.72 -68.69 13.08
CA ARG A 31 -83.77 -67.42 13.82
C ARG A 31 -82.60 -67.29 14.79
N SER A 32 -82.24 -68.36 15.51
CA SER A 32 -81.09 -68.36 16.41
C SER A 32 -79.79 -68.17 15.62
N LEU A 33 -79.63 -68.85 14.48
CA LEU A 33 -78.48 -68.70 13.59
C LEU A 33 -78.39 -67.28 13.00
N ARG A 34 -79.51 -66.71 12.54
CA ARG A 34 -79.56 -65.32 12.04
C ARG A 34 -79.21 -64.31 13.13
N SER A 35 -79.76 -64.47 14.33
CA SER A 35 -79.45 -63.57 15.45
C SER A 35 -78.00 -63.71 15.94
N ALA A 36 -77.43 -64.92 15.94
CA ALA A 36 -76.03 -65.16 16.26
C ALA A 36 -75.11 -64.53 15.20
N ARG A 37 -75.43 -64.67 13.91
CA ARG A 37 -74.71 -64.02 12.81
C ARG A 37 -74.79 -62.50 12.90
N ALA A 38 -75.98 -61.93 13.11
CA ALA A 38 -76.14 -60.49 13.27
C ALA A 38 -75.38 -59.93 14.48
N LYS A 39 -75.32 -60.68 15.60
CA LYS A 39 -74.49 -60.32 16.76
C LYS A 39 -73.00 -60.39 16.44
N ALA A 40 -72.55 -61.43 15.74
CA ALA A 40 -71.16 -61.57 15.31
C ALA A 40 -70.75 -60.43 14.35
N GLU A 41 -71.58 -60.11 13.36
CA GLU A 41 -71.35 -58.99 12.44
C GLU A 41 -71.30 -57.65 13.18
N LYS A 42 -72.21 -57.43 14.13
CA LYS A 42 -72.20 -56.23 14.96
C LYS A 42 -70.94 -56.13 15.83
N LEU A 43 -70.52 -57.22 16.47
CA LEU A 43 -69.30 -57.26 17.27
C LEU A 43 -68.04 -57.03 16.41
N LEU A 44 -68.00 -57.58 15.20
CA LEU A 44 -66.91 -57.35 14.26
C LEU A 44 -66.88 -55.88 13.82
N ALA A 45 -68.02 -55.30 13.46
CA ALA A 45 -68.11 -53.89 13.09
C ALA A 45 -67.67 -52.98 14.24
N GLU A 46 -68.12 -53.24 15.47
CA GLU A 46 -67.70 -52.50 16.67
C GLU A 46 -66.21 -52.68 16.98
N ALA A 47 -65.65 -53.87 16.75
CA ALA A 47 -64.23 -54.11 16.92
C ALA A 47 -63.40 -53.36 15.86
N GLU A 48 -63.85 -53.34 14.60
CA GLU A 48 -63.22 -52.59 13.53
C GLU A 48 -63.26 -51.07 13.76
N THR A 49 -64.38 -50.53 14.24
CA THR A 49 -64.47 -49.09 14.57
C THR A 49 -63.54 -48.75 15.72
N LYS A 50 -63.56 -49.53 16.81
CA LYS A 50 -62.64 -49.33 17.94
C LYS A 50 -61.18 -49.44 17.53
N TYR A 51 -60.84 -50.40 16.67
CA TYR A 51 -59.48 -50.54 16.16
C TYR A 51 -59.04 -49.32 15.35
N LYS A 52 -59.90 -48.81 14.46
CA LYS A 52 -59.63 -47.59 13.69
C LYS A 52 -59.49 -46.36 14.60
N GLU A 53 -60.36 -46.21 15.59
CA GLU A 53 -60.29 -45.14 16.60
C GLU A 53 -58.99 -45.21 17.41
N MET A 54 -58.59 -46.40 17.86
CA MET A 54 -57.33 -46.60 18.57
C MET A 54 -56.11 -46.24 17.72
N ILE A 55 -56.11 -46.61 16.42
CA ILE A 55 -55.04 -46.23 15.51
C ILE A 55 -54.99 -44.73 15.29
N LEU A 56 -56.15 -44.09 15.11
CA LEU A 56 -56.21 -42.64 14.94
C LEU A 56 -55.71 -41.92 16.19
N ALA A 57 -56.18 -42.31 17.38
CA ALA A 57 -55.71 -41.76 18.64
C ALA A 57 -54.19 -41.98 18.84
N ALA A 58 -53.66 -43.15 18.49
CA ALA A 58 -52.22 -43.42 18.57
C ALA A 58 -51.42 -42.56 17.58
N LYS A 59 -51.94 -42.32 16.38
CA LYS A 59 -51.31 -41.45 15.38
C LYS A 59 -51.34 -39.99 15.83
N ASP A 60 -52.46 -39.52 16.37
CA ASP A 60 -52.60 -38.15 16.86
C ASP A 60 -51.65 -37.89 18.04
N GLU A 61 -51.54 -38.84 18.98
CA GLU A 61 -50.58 -38.71 20.09
C GLU A 61 -49.14 -38.77 19.60
N ALA A 62 -48.82 -39.63 18.63
CA ALA A 62 -47.48 -39.67 18.03
C ALA A 62 -47.12 -38.35 17.33
N LEU A 63 -48.06 -37.72 16.62
CA LEU A 63 -47.87 -36.40 16.02
C LEU A 63 -47.68 -35.32 17.09
N ARG A 64 -48.48 -35.36 18.16
CA ARG A 64 -48.38 -34.43 19.28
C ARG A 64 -47.01 -34.50 19.95
N ILE A 65 -46.54 -35.71 20.28
CA ILE A 65 -45.21 -35.95 20.85
C ILE A 65 -44.12 -35.45 19.91
N ARG A 66 -44.24 -35.71 18.60
CA ARG A 66 -43.27 -35.23 17.61
C ARG A 66 -43.22 -33.70 17.58
N ASP A 67 -44.36 -33.03 17.55
CA ASP A 67 -44.42 -31.56 17.47
C ASP A 67 -43.91 -30.91 18.75
N GLU A 68 -44.20 -31.48 19.93
CA GLU A 68 -43.62 -31.07 21.21
C GLU A 68 -42.09 -31.25 21.22
N ALA A 69 -41.59 -32.39 20.72
CA ALA A 69 -40.15 -32.62 20.60
C ALA A 69 -39.48 -31.62 19.63
N GLU A 70 -40.08 -31.35 18.47
CA GLU A 70 -39.55 -30.38 17.50
C GLU A 70 -39.50 -28.96 18.05
N THR A 71 -40.55 -28.55 18.79
CA THR A 71 -40.60 -27.21 19.39
C THR A 71 -39.56 -27.06 20.50
N GLU A 72 -39.38 -28.07 21.34
CA GLU A 72 -38.33 -28.10 22.37
C GLU A 72 -36.93 -28.09 21.75
N ILE A 73 -36.69 -28.87 20.69
CA ILE A 73 -35.41 -28.84 19.94
C ILE A 73 -35.15 -27.45 19.36
N LYS A 74 -36.15 -26.82 18.73
CA LYS A 74 -36.02 -25.45 18.20
C LYS A 74 -35.70 -24.45 19.30
N LYS A 75 -36.32 -24.58 20.48
CA LYS A 75 -36.04 -23.73 21.65
C LYS A 75 -34.62 -23.93 22.17
N ARG A 76 -34.17 -25.18 22.33
CA ARG A 76 -32.80 -25.51 22.75
C ARG A 76 -31.76 -25.01 21.76
N ASN A 77 -31.97 -25.19 20.46
CA ASN A 77 -31.06 -24.70 19.43
C ASN A 77 -30.94 -23.16 19.45
N ARG A 78 -32.05 -22.44 19.67
CA ARG A 78 -32.02 -20.98 19.81
C ARG A 78 -31.25 -20.54 21.06
N GLU A 79 -31.42 -21.24 22.17
CA GLU A 79 -30.69 -20.95 23.41
C GLU A 79 -29.20 -21.25 23.27
N LEU A 80 -28.83 -22.40 22.69
CA LEU A 80 -27.44 -22.75 22.37
C LEU A 80 -26.80 -21.69 21.48
N GLN A 81 -27.47 -21.27 20.40
CA GLN A 81 -26.94 -20.23 19.52
C GLN A 81 -26.74 -18.88 20.24
N ARG A 82 -27.60 -18.53 21.20
CA ARG A 82 -27.42 -17.32 22.03
C ARG A 82 -26.21 -17.45 22.95
N GLN A 83 -26.04 -18.61 23.58
CA GLN A 83 -24.90 -18.90 24.44
C GLN A 83 -23.59 -18.89 23.65
N GLU A 84 -23.55 -19.52 22.48
CA GLU A 84 -22.41 -19.49 21.55
C GLU A 84 -22.03 -18.07 21.16
N ARG A 85 -23.00 -17.24 20.75
CA ARG A 85 -22.74 -15.83 20.42
C ARG A 85 -22.19 -15.05 21.61
N ARG A 86 -22.67 -15.32 22.83
CA ARG A 86 -22.17 -14.68 24.06
C ARG A 86 -20.75 -15.13 24.39
N LEU A 87 -20.44 -16.41 24.23
CA LEU A 87 -19.11 -16.97 24.43
C LEU A 87 -18.13 -16.44 23.40
N GLN A 88 -18.52 -16.36 22.14
CA GLN A 88 -17.70 -15.80 21.06
C GLN A 88 -17.35 -14.34 21.33
N LYS A 89 -18.32 -13.50 21.71
CA LYS A 89 -18.06 -12.11 22.11
C LYS A 89 -17.12 -11.99 23.32
N ARG A 90 -17.25 -12.89 24.29
CA ARG A 90 -16.34 -12.94 25.45
C ARG A 90 -14.92 -13.32 25.02
N ARG A 91 -14.77 -14.30 24.13
CA ARG A 91 -13.48 -14.72 23.57
C ARG A 91 -12.79 -13.57 22.83
N GLU A 92 -13.49 -12.93 21.92
CA GLU A 92 -12.97 -11.75 21.20
C GLU A 92 -12.57 -10.61 22.14
N SER A 93 -13.34 -10.39 23.21
CA SER A 93 -12.97 -9.39 24.22
C SER A 93 -11.73 -9.79 25.03
N LEU A 94 -11.51 -11.09 25.28
CA LEU A 94 -10.33 -11.59 25.98
C LEU A 94 -9.10 -11.50 25.07
N ASP A 95 -9.22 -11.87 23.81
CA ASP A 95 -8.13 -11.77 22.82
C ASP A 95 -7.65 -10.31 22.70
N ARG A 96 -8.56 -9.35 22.56
CA ARG A 96 -8.20 -7.91 22.55
C ARG A 96 -7.50 -7.45 23.82
N ARG A 97 -7.91 -7.96 24.99
CA ARG A 97 -7.27 -7.65 26.27
C ARG A 97 -5.88 -8.27 26.35
N PHE A 98 -5.72 -9.47 25.84
CA PHE A 98 -4.44 -10.18 25.78
C PHE A 98 -3.46 -9.41 24.89
N ASP A 99 -3.85 -9.04 23.67
CA ASP A 99 -3.03 -8.23 22.77
C ASP A 99 -2.63 -6.89 23.40
N ALA A 100 -3.55 -6.25 24.12
CA ALA A 100 -3.26 -4.99 24.83
C ALA A 100 -2.26 -5.19 25.97
N LEU A 101 -2.35 -6.29 26.71
CA LEU A 101 -1.40 -6.65 27.77
C LEU A 101 -0.03 -7.00 27.19
N GLU A 102 0.05 -7.78 26.12
CA GLU A 102 1.30 -8.14 25.46
C GLU A 102 2.02 -6.90 24.93
N ASN A 103 1.28 -5.97 24.31
CA ASN A 103 1.85 -4.69 23.86
C ASN A 103 2.35 -3.83 25.03
N ARG A 104 1.66 -3.86 26.18
CA ARG A 104 2.12 -3.17 27.40
C ARG A 104 3.39 -3.82 27.95
N LEU A 105 3.44 -5.14 28.01
CA LEU A 105 4.60 -5.89 28.46
C LEU A 105 5.83 -5.56 27.60
N ARG A 106 5.71 -5.64 26.27
CA ARG A 106 6.79 -5.26 25.34
C ARG A 106 7.28 -3.83 25.56
N LYS A 107 6.37 -2.88 25.84
CA LYS A 107 6.73 -1.49 26.14
C LYS A 107 7.44 -1.35 27.50
N CYS A 108 7.02 -2.11 28.51
CA CYS A 108 7.68 -2.13 29.81
C CYS A 108 9.09 -2.72 29.70
N GLU A 109 9.25 -3.88 29.07
CA GLU A 109 10.55 -4.51 28.84
C GLU A 109 11.50 -3.58 28.05
N ALA A 110 11.00 -2.89 27.03
CA ALA A 110 11.80 -1.92 26.28
C ALA A 110 12.22 -0.71 27.12
N ARG A 111 11.42 -0.33 28.13
CA ARG A 111 11.77 0.74 29.08
C ARG A 111 12.77 0.24 30.11
N GLU A 112 12.58 -0.96 30.67
CA GLU A 112 13.54 -1.59 31.59
C GLU A 112 14.92 -1.69 30.96
N ARG A 113 15.04 -2.22 29.74
CA ARG A 113 16.33 -2.30 29.04
C ARG A 113 16.98 -0.94 28.79
N LYS A 114 16.18 0.11 28.59
CA LYS A 114 16.71 1.48 28.45
C LYS A 114 17.19 2.03 29.78
N LEU A 115 16.48 1.71 30.86
CA LEU A 115 16.83 2.12 32.21
C LEU A 115 18.12 1.44 32.66
N GLU A 116 18.23 0.12 32.44
CA GLU A 116 19.45 -0.66 32.73
C GLU A 116 20.67 -0.08 32.02
N ARG A 117 20.56 0.24 30.72
CA ARG A 117 21.65 0.89 29.98
C ARG A 117 22.01 2.26 30.54
N ALA A 118 21.01 3.07 30.90
CA ALA A 118 21.24 4.38 31.48
C ALA A 118 21.90 4.28 32.86
N GLU A 119 21.56 3.27 33.66
CA GLU A 119 22.20 2.98 34.94
C GLU A 119 23.66 2.55 34.75
N GLU A 120 23.94 1.69 33.77
CA GLU A 120 25.32 1.29 33.42
C GLU A 120 26.15 2.50 32.95
N GLU A 121 25.62 3.31 32.05
CA GLU A 121 26.28 4.54 31.56
C GLU A 121 26.52 5.54 32.70
N LEU A 122 25.55 5.70 33.60
CA LEU A 122 25.67 6.60 34.76
C LEU A 122 26.77 6.11 35.71
N GLU A 123 26.86 4.81 35.97
CA GLU A 123 27.89 4.24 36.83
C GLU A 123 29.29 4.38 36.21
N GLN A 124 29.41 4.15 34.89
CA GLN A 124 30.66 4.40 34.17
C GLN A 124 31.08 5.88 34.25
N LEU A 125 30.15 6.79 34.01
CA LEU A 125 30.42 8.23 34.09
C LEU A 125 30.80 8.64 35.52
N ARG A 126 30.16 8.05 36.54
CA ARG A 126 30.48 8.28 37.94
C ARG A 126 31.92 7.84 38.25
N GLN A 127 32.33 6.66 37.79
CA GLN A 127 33.70 6.15 37.96
C GLN A 127 34.72 7.05 37.24
N GLN A 128 34.43 7.47 36.01
CA GLN A 128 35.29 8.41 35.27
C GLN A 128 35.43 9.75 36.00
N ARG A 129 34.33 10.29 36.53
CA ARG A 129 34.35 11.55 37.32
C ARG A 129 35.18 11.41 38.59
N ILE A 130 35.05 10.29 39.32
CA ILE A 130 35.86 10.04 40.51
C ILE A 130 37.34 9.96 40.14
N SER A 131 37.70 9.17 39.12
CA SER A 131 39.09 9.04 38.65
C SER A 131 39.68 10.38 38.19
N GLU A 132 38.90 11.20 37.49
CA GLU A 132 39.34 12.51 37.03
C GLU A 132 39.50 13.50 38.20
N LEU A 133 38.61 13.46 39.19
CA LEU A 133 38.75 14.25 40.41
C LEU A 133 39.98 13.85 41.23
N GLU A 134 40.27 12.56 41.34
CA GLU A 134 41.49 12.05 41.97
C GLU A 134 42.74 12.55 41.22
N ARG A 135 42.72 12.47 39.87
CA ARG A 135 43.80 12.97 39.01
C ARG A 135 44.04 14.47 39.22
N ILE A 136 42.98 15.28 39.19
CA ILE A 136 43.06 16.74 39.38
C ILE A 136 43.55 17.06 40.81
N SER A 137 43.06 16.34 41.83
CA SER A 137 43.43 16.58 43.22
C SER A 137 44.88 16.21 43.53
N ALA A 138 45.45 15.27 42.78
CA ALA A 138 46.85 14.87 42.89
C ALA A 138 47.83 15.77 42.10
N MET A 139 47.33 16.65 41.21
CA MET A 139 48.18 17.50 40.37
C MET A 139 48.66 18.75 41.11
N SER A 140 49.94 19.06 40.94
CA SER A 140 50.52 20.33 41.37
C SER A 140 50.21 21.48 40.38
N ARG A 141 50.42 22.73 40.81
CA ARG A 141 50.17 23.92 39.98
C ARG A 141 51.09 23.97 38.76
N GLU A 142 52.35 23.57 38.91
CA GLU A 142 53.32 23.45 37.82
C GLU A 142 52.88 22.39 36.79
N GLU A 143 52.51 21.18 37.23
CA GLU A 143 52.05 20.11 36.35
C GLU A 143 50.77 20.51 35.59
N ALA A 144 49.81 21.16 36.25
CA ALA A 144 48.60 21.66 35.61
C ALA A 144 48.90 22.69 34.51
N LYS A 145 49.86 23.59 34.76
CA LYS A 145 50.29 24.59 33.79
C LYS A 145 50.97 23.94 32.58
N GLU A 146 51.84 22.96 32.79
CA GLU A 146 52.51 22.24 31.69
C GLU A 146 51.51 21.46 30.82
N LEU A 147 50.54 20.80 31.46
CA LEU A 147 49.51 20.01 30.77
C LEU A 147 48.57 20.90 29.95
N LEU A 148 48.20 22.08 30.48
CA LEU A 148 47.45 23.10 29.74
C LEU A 148 48.23 23.63 28.54
N LEU A 149 49.52 23.95 28.72
CA LEU A 149 50.37 24.43 27.63
C LEU A 149 50.51 23.38 26.52
N LYS A 150 50.66 22.10 26.87
CA LYS A 150 50.66 20.99 25.89
C LYS A 150 49.33 20.86 25.15
N ALA A 151 48.20 20.99 25.86
CA ALA A 151 46.87 20.91 25.23
C ALA A 151 46.66 22.06 24.22
N VAL A 152 47.02 23.29 24.61
CA VAL A 152 46.98 24.46 23.72
C VAL A 152 47.94 24.31 22.55
N GLU A 153 49.15 23.76 22.77
CA GLU A 153 50.11 23.48 21.70
C GLU A 153 49.54 22.49 20.68
N GLU A 154 48.93 21.39 21.13
CA GLU A 154 48.37 20.36 20.26
C GLU A 154 47.16 20.88 19.48
N GLU A 155 46.24 21.62 20.13
CA GLU A 155 45.12 22.28 19.48
C GLU A 155 45.61 23.29 18.43
N SER A 156 46.57 24.14 18.79
CA SER A 156 47.18 25.12 17.89
C SER A 156 47.87 24.44 16.70
N ARG A 157 48.48 23.27 16.90
CA ARG A 157 49.12 22.48 15.84
C ARG A 157 48.08 21.89 14.88
N GLN A 158 46.96 21.39 15.39
CA GLN A 158 45.85 20.90 14.56
C GLN A 158 45.22 22.02 13.74
N ASP A 159 45.01 23.19 14.35
CA ASP A 159 44.51 24.37 13.67
C ASP A 159 45.49 24.90 12.62
N ALA A 160 46.78 24.99 12.95
CA ALA A 160 47.82 25.35 11.99
C ALA A 160 47.84 24.37 10.81
N ALA A 161 47.74 23.06 11.06
CA ALA A 161 47.68 22.06 9.99
C ALA A 161 46.43 22.21 9.11
N ARG A 162 45.28 22.60 9.68
CA ARG A 162 44.07 22.92 8.92
C ARG A 162 44.26 24.15 8.05
N VAL A 163 44.81 25.23 8.61
CA VAL A 163 45.09 26.48 7.88
C VAL A 163 46.11 26.25 6.76
N ILE A 164 47.19 25.51 7.02
CA ILE A 164 48.20 25.19 6.01
C ILE A 164 47.56 24.43 4.83
N ARG A 165 46.74 23.41 5.09
CA ARG A 165 46.03 22.68 4.02
C ARG A 165 45.11 23.59 3.21
N GLU A 166 44.42 24.52 3.87
CA GLU A 166 43.53 25.47 3.18
C GLU A 166 44.33 26.47 2.33
N VAL A 167 45.45 26.99 2.84
CA VAL A 167 46.34 27.89 2.12
C VAL A 167 47.01 27.20 0.93
N GLU A 168 47.46 25.96 1.09
CA GLU A 168 48.04 25.16 -0.01
C GLU A 168 47.03 24.91 -1.13
N LEU A 169 45.77 24.64 -0.78
CA LEU A 169 44.69 24.46 -1.76
C LEU A 169 44.46 25.76 -2.55
N ARG A 170 44.28 26.88 -1.84
CA ARG A 170 44.10 28.20 -2.49
C ARG A 170 45.29 28.59 -3.36
N ALA A 171 46.52 28.33 -2.92
CA ALA A 171 47.72 28.63 -3.69
C ALA A 171 47.80 27.81 -4.99
N LYS A 172 47.35 26.54 -4.96
CA LYS A 172 47.25 25.70 -6.18
C LYS A 172 46.20 26.25 -7.15
N GLU A 173 45.03 26.62 -6.64
CA GLU A 173 43.95 27.20 -7.45
C GLU A 173 44.39 28.52 -8.11
N GLU A 174 45.01 29.43 -7.35
CA GLU A 174 45.56 30.68 -7.88
C GLU A 174 46.67 30.44 -8.92
N ALA A 175 47.57 29.49 -8.66
CA ALA A 175 48.64 29.15 -9.58
C ALA A 175 48.09 28.58 -10.90
N GLU A 176 47.06 27.73 -10.84
CA GLU A 176 46.40 27.20 -12.03
C GLU A 176 45.68 28.29 -12.81
N GLN A 177 44.99 29.21 -12.12
CA GLN A 177 44.35 30.36 -12.76
C GLN A 177 45.38 31.25 -13.46
N ARG A 178 46.46 31.65 -12.77
CA ARG A 178 47.54 32.46 -13.37
C ARG A 178 48.23 31.74 -14.53
N ALA A 179 48.44 30.43 -14.44
CA ALA A 179 49.01 29.66 -15.54
C ALA A 179 48.10 29.70 -16.77
N ARG A 180 46.77 29.56 -16.60
CA ARG A 180 45.80 29.69 -17.69
C ARG A 180 45.80 31.10 -18.29
N GLU A 181 45.87 32.14 -17.47
CA GLU A 181 45.94 33.54 -17.93
C GLU A 181 47.22 33.81 -18.74
N ILE A 182 48.37 33.33 -18.28
CA ILE A 182 49.65 33.47 -19.00
C ILE A 182 49.60 32.73 -20.33
N ILE A 183 49.09 31.48 -20.35
CA ILE A 183 48.95 30.70 -21.59
C ILE A 183 48.00 31.40 -22.55
N ALA A 184 46.84 31.87 -22.09
CA ALA A 184 45.88 32.60 -22.91
C ALA A 184 46.50 33.88 -23.50
N THR A 185 47.24 34.64 -22.69
CA THR A 185 47.95 35.85 -23.12
C THR A 185 49.03 35.53 -24.16
N ALA A 186 49.80 34.46 -23.95
CA ALA A 186 50.81 33.99 -24.89
C ALA A 186 50.18 33.55 -26.22
N ILE A 187 49.08 32.79 -26.18
CA ILE A 187 48.31 32.40 -27.37
C ILE A 187 47.81 33.64 -28.12
N GLN A 188 47.20 34.61 -27.41
CA GLN A 188 46.68 35.84 -28.01
C GLN A 188 47.80 36.65 -28.69
N ARG A 189 48.99 36.69 -28.09
CA ARG A 189 50.15 37.40 -28.64
C ARG A 189 50.71 36.69 -29.88
N CYS A 190 50.89 35.36 -29.83
CA CYS A 190 51.34 34.58 -30.98
C CYS A 190 50.33 34.57 -32.14
N ALA A 191 49.02 34.58 -31.85
CA ALA A 191 47.97 34.63 -32.85
C ALA A 191 47.92 35.99 -33.57
N SER A 192 48.18 37.09 -32.86
CA SER A 192 48.28 38.43 -33.46
C SER A 192 49.43 38.52 -34.46
N ASP A 193 50.58 37.93 -34.13
CA ASP A 193 51.76 37.95 -35.00
C ASP A 193 51.56 37.08 -36.25
N HIS A 194 50.88 35.93 -36.15
CA HIS A 194 50.63 35.05 -37.30
C HIS A 194 49.55 35.58 -38.27
N VAL A 195 48.52 36.27 -37.77
CA VAL A 195 47.46 36.85 -38.62
C VAL A 195 47.97 38.04 -39.45
N ALA A 196 48.97 38.77 -38.94
CA ALA A 196 49.61 39.86 -39.69
C ALA A 196 50.41 39.37 -40.92
N GLU A 197 50.95 38.14 -40.89
CA GLU A 197 51.75 37.60 -42.00
C GLU A 197 50.91 36.96 -43.13
N VAL A 198 49.74 36.39 -42.82
CA VAL A 198 48.98 35.57 -43.79
C VAL A 198 47.96 36.37 -44.61
N ALA A 199 47.51 37.53 -44.13
CA ALA A 199 46.38 38.27 -44.72
C ALA A 199 46.79 39.48 -45.57
N VAL A 200 47.58 39.28 -46.64
CA VAL A 200 47.70 40.26 -47.73
C VAL A 200 47.56 39.55 -49.08
N SER A 201 46.35 39.54 -49.63
CA SER A 201 46.09 39.15 -51.02
C SER A 201 45.69 40.40 -51.81
N THR A 202 46.56 40.82 -52.72
CA THR A 202 46.34 41.96 -53.61
C THR A 202 45.63 41.50 -54.89
N VAL A 203 44.42 41.99 -55.13
CA VAL A 203 43.69 41.82 -56.39
C VAL A 203 43.89 43.10 -57.23
N PRO A 204 44.54 43.04 -58.40
CA PRO A 204 44.71 44.22 -59.27
C PRO A 204 43.39 44.54 -60.00
N LEU A 205 42.87 45.75 -59.80
CA LEU A 205 41.72 46.27 -60.56
C LEU A 205 42.22 47.06 -61.78
N PRO A 206 41.74 46.76 -63.01
CA PRO A 206 42.35 47.25 -64.25
C PRO A 206 41.84 48.62 -64.77
N ASN A 207 41.03 49.40 -64.03
CA ASN A 207 40.63 50.75 -64.48
C ASN A 207 40.20 51.69 -63.33
N GLU A 208 40.61 52.96 -63.40
CA GLU A 208 40.40 54.02 -62.38
C GLU A 208 38.90 54.32 -62.12
N GLU A 209 38.02 54.05 -63.07
CA GLU A 209 36.56 54.20 -62.90
C GLU A 209 35.94 53.27 -61.85
N MET A 210 36.50 52.05 -61.66
CA MET A 210 36.03 51.14 -60.60
C MET A 210 36.50 51.59 -59.21
N LYS A 211 37.62 52.31 -59.15
CA LYS A 211 38.21 52.85 -57.91
C LYS A 211 37.33 53.97 -57.33
N GLY A 212 36.84 54.87 -58.19
CA GLY A 212 35.95 55.96 -57.80
C GLY A 212 34.65 55.47 -57.15
N ARG A 213 33.98 54.46 -57.73
CA ARG A 213 32.71 53.94 -57.18
C ARG A 213 32.85 53.23 -55.83
N ILE A 214 33.95 52.51 -55.60
CA ILE A 214 34.19 51.85 -54.31
C ILE A 214 34.44 52.90 -53.22
N ILE A 215 35.11 54.00 -53.57
CA ILE A 215 35.38 55.10 -52.64
C ILE A 215 34.07 55.87 -52.35
N ASP A 216 33.25 56.17 -53.35
CA ASP A 216 31.99 56.88 -53.13
C ASP A 216 30.97 56.06 -52.32
N SER A 217 30.90 54.74 -52.55
CA SER A 217 30.00 53.88 -51.78
C SER A 217 30.45 53.71 -50.32
N SER A 218 31.76 53.74 -50.06
CA SER A 218 32.29 53.67 -48.68
C SER A 218 32.17 55.00 -47.94
N ARG A 219 32.19 56.13 -48.66
CA ARG A 219 32.05 57.46 -48.05
C ARG A 219 30.68 57.66 -47.39
N VAL A 220 29.62 57.15 -48.02
CA VAL A 220 28.25 57.15 -47.44
C VAL A 220 28.20 56.39 -46.12
N LEU A 221 28.97 55.32 -45.96
CA LEU A 221 29.04 54.54 -44.72
C LEU A 221 29.82 55.25 -43.60
N LEU A 222 30.78 56.11 -43.96
CA LEU A 222 31.56 56.89 -42.99
C LEU A 222 30.73 58.05 -42.41
N ASP A 223 29.96 58.76 -43.25
CA ASP A 223 29.10 59.87 -42.83
C ASP A 223 27.93 59.40 -41.92
N VAL A 224 27.48 58.15 -42.05
CA VAL A 224 26.43 57.55 -41.19
C VAL A 224 26.98 57.08 -39.84
N LEU A 225 28.26 56.73 -39.75
CA LEU A 225 28.88 56.23 -38.51
C LEU A 225 29.58 57.32 -37.70
N TYR A 226 29.95 58.46 -38.31
CA TYR A 226 30.59 59.60 -37.67
C TYR A 226 30.07 60.93 -38.24
N PRO A 227 28.93 61.46 -37.74
CA PRO A 227 28.55 62.85 -38.03
C PRO A 227 29.54 63.82 -37.37
N ALA A 228 30.03 64.78 -38.14
CA ALA A 228 31.06 65.75 -37.75
C ALA A 228 30.47 67.01 -37.08
N GLU A 229 30.93 67.31 -35.87
CA GLU A 229 31.00 68.63 -35.19
C GLU A 229 32.19 68.49 -34.20
N ASP A 230 33.25 69.31 -34.10
CA ASP A 230 33.75 70.49 -34.83
C ASP A 230 35.31 70.45 -34.72
N GLU A 231 35.98 70.94 -35.78
CA GLU A 231 37.31 71.59 -35.89
C GLU A 231 38.51 71.00 -35.09
N ASP A 232 39.66 70.60 -35.68
CA ASP A 232 40.48 71.32 -36.65
C ASP A 232 41.13 70.39 -37.70
N GLU A 233 41.20 70.89 -38.94
CA GLU A 233 41.94 70.31 -40.06
C GLU A 233 43.46 70.36 -39.82
N GLU A 234 44.16 69.23 -39.96
CA GLU A 234 45.50 69.26 -40.55
C GLU A 234 45.68 68.14 -41.57
N LYS A 235 46.05 68.57 -42.78
CA LYS A 235 46.15 67.80 -44.02
C LYS A 235 47.46 67.03 -44.10
N ALA A 236 47.39 65.84 -44.71
CA ALA A 236 48.29 65.27 -45.74
C ALA A 236 48.77 63.83 -45.44
N PRO A 237 49.28 63.06 -46.43
CA PRO A 237 49.13 63.15 -47.89
C PRO A 237 48.58 61.84 -48.51
N SER A 238 48.14 61.98 -49.76
CA SER A 238 47.75 60.90 -50.66
C SER A 238 48.89 59.93 -50.95
N ASP A 239 48.75 58.67 -50.57
CA ASP A 239 49.29 57.57 -51.37
C ASP A 239 48.36 56.35 -51.33
N GLN A 240 48.27 55.69 -52.48
CA GLN A 240 47.18 54.81 -52.87
C GLN A 240 47.17 53.48 -52.10
N ALA A 241 46.29 53.36 -51.10
CA ALA A 241 45.70 52.07 -50.70
C ALA A 241 44.48 52.33 -49.80
N VAL A 242 43.28 51.97 -50.25
CA VAL A 242 42.10 51.96 -49.39
C VAL A 242 42.21 50.73 -48.48
N LYS A 243 42.71 50.93 -47.26
CA LYS A 243 42.69 49.91 -46.20
C LYS A 243 41.28 49.83 -45.64
N ILE A 244 40.51 48.83 -46.08
CA ILE A 244 39.22 48.52 -45.44
C ILE A 244 39.53 47.75 -44.14
N THR A 245 39.79 48.49 -43.08
CA THR A 245 39.93 47.93 -41.73
C THR A 245 38.56 47.93 -41.08
N SER A 246 37.72 46.94 -41.40
CA SER A 246 36.52 46.68 -40.60
C SER A 246 36.45 45.21 -40.23
N ALA A 247 37.23 44.86 -39.19
CA ALA A 247 37.05 43.60 -38.45
C ALA A 247 35.62 43.46 -37.89
N LYS A 248 34.86 44.57 -37.78
CA LYS A 248 33.48 44.58 -37.29
C LYS A 248 32.49 43.96 -38.28
N ALA A 249 32.73 44.10 -39.60
CA ALA A 249 31.91 43.44 -40.62
C ALA A 249 32.18 41.93 -40.69
N PHE A 250 33.42 41.50 -40.47
CA PHE A 250 33.78 40.09 -40.43
C PHE A 250 33.25 39.41 -39.17
N LEU A 251 33.45 39.99 -37.98
CA LEU A 251 33.01 39.40 -36.71
C LEU A 251 31.48 39.35 -36.55
N LYS A 252 30.73 40.31 -37.11
CA LYS A 252 29.24 40.26 -37.08
C LYS A 252 28.68 39.08 -37.89
N THR A 253 29.42 38.62 -38.91
CA THR A 253 29.00 37.52 -39.80
C THR A 253 29.25 36.14 -39.18
N ILE A 254 30.15 36.00 -38.20
CA ILE A 254 30.47 34.73 -37.53
C ILE A 254 29.74 34.59 -36.19
N SER A 255 29.21 35.69 -35.63
CA SER A 255 28.57 35.72 -34.31
C SER A 255 27.04 35.50 -34.33
N GLN A 256 26.40 35.33 -35.49
CA GLN A 256 24.97 35.03 -35.60
C GLN A 256 24.72 33.89 -36.61
N PRO A 257 24.79 32.62 -36.17
CA PRO A 257 24.64 31.45 -37.05
C PRO A 257 23.19 30.98 -37.27
N GLU A 258 22.17 31.73 -36.82
CA GLU A 258 20.77 31.26 -36.80
C GLU A 258 19.85 31.85 -37.89
N GLU A 259 20.35 32.68 -38.78
CA GLU A 259 19.59 33.06 -39.98
C GLU A 259 20.48 32.81 -41.19
N TRP A 260 19.89 32.31 -42.27
CA TRP A 260 20.51 31.94 -43.56
C TRP A 260 20.98 30.49 -43.70
N THR A 261 20.02 29.60 -43.97
CA THR A 261 19.93 29.08 -45.35
C THR A 261 18.47 29.25 -45.83
N PRO A 262 18.24 29.36 -47.14
CA PRO A 262 16.90 29.64 -47.70
C PRO A 262 15.80 28.69 -47.23
#